data_AF-A0A8T4U136-F1
#
_entry.id   AF-A0A8T4U136-F1
#
_cell.length_a   1.000
_cell.length_b   1.000
_cell.length_c   1.000
_cell.angle_alpha   90.00
_cell.angle_beta   90.00
_cell.angle_gamma   90.00
#
_symmetry.space_group_name_H-M   'P 1'
#
loop_
_entity.id
_entity.type
_entity.pdbx_description
1 polymer ?
#
loop_
_entity_poly.entity_id
_entity_poly.type
_entity_poly.pdbx_seq_one_letter_code
_entity_poly.pdbx_strand_id
1 'polypeptide(L)'
;MSIDITLWGVRGSYAKPYDQKDLQEKNIDLIQAIRNTPTAYALFQQNAPVEEVLKAIDSKRTHTYGGHTSCYEMIVNERKLIFDVGLGGIKWGDYEIANGANGKTKPITADILMTHTHLDHNEAAGFIKPWFQKGHKFTILGIANANETVREAQRDYQDAKSGTATIVQSKGQEKIEAIRSVRPELAAAIEAIVREATAAGRPTSNTVEEVMIALSDKGLHPITWATRQGFGAEIQTIDLPLHPEGDILYIKDRYDTAGFRVGYQMSNHPDGCLSYRVETDASVGIYMGDGEHGPTLLSSRHPLIQKGVKQDRQPLMDPHFIKFIMGKDEAKKRKVIIADAHWTQKEYDTMPWIHGWGHSSAEQFLFTAAMAAKHAGNMPDNKIHVVLSHHDPNKSDRTLDKIAEELEQHVATKKLNGHPLDHYVTWELAREGRKINI
;
A
#
# COMPACT_ATOMS: atom_id res chain seq x y z
N MET A 1 -22.21 -2.82 11.21
CA MET A 1 -21.90 -1.92 10.08
C MET A 1 -21.05 -2.68 9.09
N SER A 2 -21.29 -2.51 7.79
CA SER A 2 -20.40 -3.07 6.77
C SER A 2 -19.22 -2.13 6.50
N ILE A 3 -18.17 -2.70 5.92
CA ILE A 3 -17.06 -1.95 5.34
C ILE A 3 -17.04 -2.26 3.84
N ASP A 4 -17.22 -1.23 3.02
CA ASP A 4 -17.10 -1.32 1.56
C ASP A 4 -15.70 -0.91 1.15
N ILE A 5 -14.96 -1.83 0.52
CA ILE A 5 -13.57 -1.66 0.11
C ILE A 5 -13.50 -1.54 -1.40
N THR A 6 -12.78 -0.56 -1.91
CA THR A 6 -12.44 -0.45 -3.35
C THR A 6 -10.93 -0.30 -3.53
N LEU A 7 -10.34 -1.08 -4.43
CA LEU A 7 -8.91 -0.99 -4.77
C LEU A 7 -8.73 -0.12 -6.02
N TRP A 8 -8.19 1.09 -5.89
CA TRP A 8 -8.03 2.04 -6.99
C TRP A 8 -6.70 1.90 -7.72
N GLY A 9 -5.66 1.53 -6.99
CA GLY A 9 -4.34 1.18 -7.49
C GLY A 9 -3.72 0.12 -6.59
N VAL A 10 -3.02 -0.83 -7.20
CA VAL A 10 -2.54 -2.06 -6.51
C VAL A 10 -1.09 -2.39 -6.83
N ARG A 11 -0.42 -1.54 -7.62
CA ARG A 11 0.95 -1.72 -8.07
C ARG A 11 1.92 -1.08 -7.07
N GLY A 12 3.08 -1.69 -6.86
CA GLY A 12 4.12 -1.13 -5.99
C GLY A 12 5.07 -0.20 -6.73
N SER A 13 5.90 0.57 -6.01
CA SER A 13 7.11 1.34 -6.39
C SER A 13 7.02 2.34 -7.55
N TYR A 14 6.35 2.01 -8.65
CA TYR A 14 6.09 2.89 -9.78
C TYR A 14 4.97 2.34 -10.66
N ALA A 15 4.30 3.24 -11.36
CA ALA A 15 3.26 2.86 -12.29
C ALA A 15 3.83 2.12 -13.50
N LYS A 16 3.11 1.08 -13.96
CA LYS A 16 3.45 0.37 -15.19
C LYS A 16 2.25 0.27 -16.12
N PRO A 17 2.20 1.08 -17.18
CA PRO A 17 1.25 0.85 -18.26
C PRO A 17 1.60 -0.44 -19.01
N TYR A 18 0.60 -1.07 -19.63
CA TYR A 18 0.84 -2.18 -20.54
C TYR A 18 1.68 -1.74 -21.75
N ASP A 19 2.66 -2.57 -22.09
CA ASP A 19 3.39 -2.41 -23.35
C ASP A 19 2.78 -3.25 -24.48
N GLN A 20 3.37 -3.16 -25.68
CA GLN A 20 2.91 -3.92 -26.84
C GLN A 20 2.97 -5.44 -26.62
N LYS A 21 3.97 -5.92 -25.89
CA LYS A 21 4.16 -7.34 -25.62
C LYS A 21 3.08 -7.84 -24.65
N ASP A 22 2.79 -7.10 -23.59
CA ASP A 22 1.74 -7.44 -22.65
C ASP A 22 0.37 -7.54 -23.36
N LEU A 23 0.06 -6.59 -24.25
CA LEU A 23 -1.17 -6.60 -25.04
C LEU A 23 -1.23 -7.81 -25.99
N GLN A 24 -0.12 -8.14 -26.66
CA GLN A 24 -0.05 -9.31 -27.53
C GLN A 24 -0.25 -10.61 -26.75
N GLU A 25 0.40 -10.77 -25.60
CA GLU A 25 0.23 -11.93 -24.73
C GLU A 25 -1.22 -12.09 -24.27
N LYS A 26 -1.86 -10.99 -23.82
CA LYS A 26 -3.28 -11.02 -23.46
C LYS A 26 -4.21 -11.41 -24.60
N ASN A 27 -3.98 -10.88 -25.80
CA ASN A 27 -4.79 -11.23 -26.96
C ASN A 27 -4.65 -12.71 -27.32
N ILE A 28 -3.43 -13.26 -27.26
CA ILE A 28 -3.18 -14.68 -27.49
C ILE A 28 -3.90 -15.52 -26.42
N ASP A 29 -3.74 -15.18 -25.14
CA ASP A 29 -4.35 -15.89 -24.02
C ASP A 29 -5.89 -15.86 -24.09
N LEU A 30 -6.47 -14.74 -24.53
CA LEU A 30 -7.92 -14.61 -24.73
C LEU A 30 -8.41 -15.48 -25.88
N ILE A 31 -7.73 -15.46 -27.04
CA ILE A 31 -8.09 -16.29 -28.20
C ILE A 31 -7.99 -17.78 -27.83
N GLN A 32 -6.93 -18.16 -27.11
CA GLN A 32 -6.78 -19.53 -26.61
C GLN A 32 -7.89 -19.90 -25.64
N ALA A 33 -8.27 -19.00 -24.72
CA ALA A 33 -9.36 -19.24 -23.77
C ALA A 33 -10.71 -19.47 -24.48
N ILE A 34 -11.03 -18.65 -25.48
CA ILE A 34 -12.25 -18.81 -26.29
C ILE A 34 -12.23 -20.17 -26.99
N ARG A 35 -11.12 -20.56 -27.61
CA ARG A 35 -10.98 -21.85 -28.31
C ARG A 35 -11.08 -23.05 -27.38
N ASN A 36 -10.52 -22.94 -26.18
CA ASN A 36 -10.41 -24.04 -25.23
C ASN A 36 -11.65 -24.18 -24.32
N THR A 37 -12.56 -23.22 -24.34
CA THR A 37 -13.79 -23.25 -23.54
C THR A 37 -14.97 -23.63 -24.44
N PRO A 38 -15.50 -24.87 -24.38
CA PRO A 38 -16.49 -25.35 -25.35
C PRO A 38 -17.74 -24.46 -25.48
N THR A 39 -18.23 -23.92 -24.37
CA THR A 39 -19.38 -23.00 -24.33
C THR A 39 -19.06 -21.68 -25.05
N ALA A 40 -17.93 -21.06 -24.73
CA ALA A 40 -17.50 -19.83 -25.38
C ALA A 40 -17.20 -20.04 -26.87
N TYR A 41 -16.57 -21.16 -27.22
CA TYR A 41 -16.29 -21.50 -28.61
C TYR A 41 -17.57 -21.72 -29.42
N ALA A 42 -18.57 -22.39 -28.85
CA ALA A 42 -19.87 -22.57 -29.50
C ALA A 42 -20.60 -21.23 -29.72
N LEU A 43 -20.60 -20.34 -28.73
CA LEU A 43 -21.15 -18.98 -28.86
C LEU A 43 -20.41 -18.19 -29.94
N PHE A 44 -19.08 -18.27 -29.96
CA PHE A 44 -18.24 -17.64 -30.98
C PHE A 44 -18.56 -18.15 -32.39
N GLN A 45 -18.71 -19.47 -32.56
CA GLN A 45 -19.10 -20.09 -33.84
C GLN A 45 -20.49 -19.68 -34.32
N GLN A 46 -21.39 -19.33 -33.40
CA GLN A 46 -22.74 -18.86 -33.71
C GLN A 46 -22.81 -17.36 -33.99
N ASN A 47 -21.67 -16.64 -34.00
CA ASN A 47 -21.61 -15.18 -34.08
C ASN A 47 -22.44 -14.49 -32.98
N ALA A 48 -22.47 -15.06 -31.77
CA ALA A 48 -23.06 -14.40 -30.62
C ALA A 48 -22.34 -13.07 -30.32
N PRO A 49 -22.99 -12.11 -29.63
CA PRO A 49 -22.33 -10.89 -29.16
C PRO A 49 -21.05 -11.20 -28.40
N VAL A 50 -19.98 -10.44 -28.64
CA VAL A 50 -18.65 -10.71 -28.05
C VAL A 50 -18.71 -10.70 -26.53
N GLU A 51 -19.57 -9.87 -25.94
CA GLU A 51 -19.78 -9.79 -24.49
C GLU A 51 -20.33 -11.10 -23.91
N GLU A 52 -21.15 -11.85 -24.66
CA GLU A 52 -21.65 -13.16 -24.24
C GLU A 52 -20.56 -14.22 -24.34
N VAL A 53 -19.74 -14.17 -25.40
CA VAL A 53 -18.55 -15.03 -25.54
C VAL A 53 -17.58 -14.79 -24.39
N LEU A 54 -17.32 -13.53 -24.04
CA LEU A 54 -16.43 -13.15 -22.94
C LEU A 54 -17.00 -13.54 -21.56
N LYS A 55 -18.31 -13.53 -21.37
CA LYS A 55 -18.93 -14.04 -20.13
C LYS A 55 -18.82 -15.56 -19.99
N ALA A 56 -18.66 -16.29 -21.09
CA ALA A 56 -18.58 -17.75 -21.10
C ALA A 56 -17.18 -18.30 -20.83
N ILE A 57 -16.13 -17.47 -20.91
CA ILE A 57 -14.74 -17.82 -20.54
C ILE A 57 -14.46 -17.50 -19.07
N ASP A 58 -13.48 -18.17 -18.47
CA ASP A 58 -13.06 -17.90 -17.08
C ASP A 58 -12.67 -16.42 -16.90
N SER A 59 -13.29 -15.80 -15.90
CA SER A 59 -13.13 -14.40 -15.47
C SER A 59 -11.68 -13.96 -15.26
N LYS A 60 -10.77 -14.87 -14.92
CA LYS A 60 -9.35 -14.53 -14.68
C LYS A 60 -8.70 -13.92 -15.93
N ARG A 61 -9.14 -14.29 -17.15
CA ARG A 61 -8.52 -13.87 -18.43
C ARG A 61 -9.17 -12.65 -19.08
N THR A 62 -10.28 -12.16 -18.54
CA THR A 62 -10.97 -10.96 -19.02
C THR A 62 -10.63 -9.70 -18.24
N HIS A 63 -9.67 -9.79 -17.31
CA HIS A 63 -9.37 -8.72 -16.35
C HIS A 63 -7.88 -8.34 -16.37
N THR A 64 -7.56 -7.35 -15.56
CA THR A 64 -6.21 -6.81 -15.39
C THR A 64 -5.90 -6.67 -13.91
N TYR A 65 -4.63 -6.87 -13.53
CA TYR A 65 -4.17 -6.49 -12.21
C TYR A 65 -4.03 -4.96 -12.06
N GLY A 66 -3.88 -4.23 -13.16
CA GLY A 66 -3.75 -2.77 -13.18
C GLY A 66 -2.30 -2.30 -13.25
N GLY A 67 -2.11 -0.99 -13.36
CA GLY A 67 -0.82 -0.32 -13.50
C GLY A 67 -0.62 0.90 -12.61
N HIS A 68 -1.63 1.28 -11.83
CA HIS A 68 -1.63 2.40 -10.90
C HIS A 68 -1.09 1.95 -9.55
N THR A 69 -0.29 2.82 -8.96
CA THR A 69 0.30 2.63 -7.64
C THR A 69 -0.73 2.76 -6.52
N SER A 70 -0.37 2.20 -5.36
CA SER A 70 -1.20 2.00 -4.17
C SER A 70 -2.18 3.14 -3.86
N CYS A 71 -3.47 2.80 -3.87
CA CYS A 71 -4.54 3.65 -3.38
C CYS A 71 -5.78 2.79 -3.12
N TYR A 72 -6.31 2.84 -1.91
CA TYR A 72 -7.44 2.02 -1.47
C TYR A 72 -8.48 2.87 -0.77
N GLU A 73 -9.75 2.52 -0.91
CA GLU A 73 -10.84 3.17 -0.19
C GLU A 73 -11.53 2.15 0.72
N MET A 74 -11.81 2.56 1.96
CA MET A 74 -12.79 1.92 2.83
C MET A 74 -13.89 2.91 3.15
N ILE A 75 -15.14 2.55 2.85
CA ILE A 75 -16.33 3.29 3.24
C ILE A 75 -16.96 2.57 4.42
N VAL A 76 -17.09 3.28 5.54
CA VAL A 76 -17.71 2.77 6.77
C VAL A 76 -18.62 3.84 7.35
N ASN A 77 -19.90 3.51 7.55
CA ASN A 77 -20.91 4.47 8.04
C ASN A 77 -20.86 5.82 7.29
N GLU A 78 -20.87 5.76 5.95
CA GLU A 78 -20.75 6.91 5.02
C GLU A 78 -19.44 7.69 5.07
N ARG A 79 -18.51 7.39 6.00
CA ARG A 79 -17.17 7.97 6.04
C ARG A 79 -16.28 7.32 4.99
N LYS A 80 -15.60 8.14 4.20
CA LYS A 80 -14.58 7.72 3.23
C LYS A 80 -13.20 7.79 3.86
N LEU A 81 -12.56 6.63 3.99
CA LEU A 81 -11.18 6.49 4.42
C LEU A 81 -10.35 6.05 3.21
N ILE A 82 -9.46 6.92 2.75
CA ILE A 82 -8.58 6.66 1.61
C ILE A 82 -7.20 6.35 2.17
N PHE A 83 -6.62 5.24 1.74
CA PHE A 83 -5.30 4.81 2.18
C PHE A 83 -4.32 5.01 1.05
N ASP A 84 -3.35 5.90 1.31
CA ASP A 84 -2.40 6.44 0.34
C ASP A 84 -3.04 7.09 -0.89
N VAL A 85 -2.22 7.86 -1.60
CA VAL A 85 -2.59 8.58 -2.81
C VAL A 85 -1.50 8.43 -3.87
N GLY A 86 -1.12 7.18 -4.15
CA GLY A 86 -0.47 6.81 -5.41
C GLY A 86 -1.36 7.10 -6.62
N LEU A 87 -0.94 6.77 -7.84
CA LEU A 87 -1.70 7.07 -9.07
C LEU A 87 -3.14 6.55 -9.06
N GLY A 88 -3.48 5.53 -8.26
CA GLY A 88 -4.87 5.11 -8.07
C GLY A 88 -5.75 6.23 -7.50
N GLY A 89 -5.18 7.20 -6.78
CA GLY A 89 -5.85 8.40 -6.30
C GLY A 89 -6.43 9.27 -7.42
N ILE A 90 -5.82 9.28 -8.61
CA ILE A 90 -6.38 9.97 -9.79
C ILE A 90 -7.70 9.30 -10.19
N LYS A 91 -7.72 7.96 -10.26
CA LYS A 91 -8.93 7.20 -10.59
C LYS A 91 -10.03 7.40 -9.57
N TRP A 92 -9.68 7.38 -8.28
CA TRP A 92 -10.61 7.68 -7.20
C TRP A 92 -11.20 9.09 -7.34
N GLY A 93 -10.36 10.10 -7.53
CA GLY A 93 -10.81 11.48 -7.70
C GLY A 93 -11.74 11.66 -8.90
N ASP A 94 -11.41 11.04 -10.03
CA ASP A 94 -12.24 11.05 -11.23
C ASP A 94 -13.58 10.36 -11.03
N TYR A 95 -13.59 9.23 -10.31
CA TYR A 95 -14.80 8.52 -9.95
C TYR A 95 -15.71 9.36 -9.05
N GLU A 96 -15.18 10.01 -8.01
CA GLU A 96 -15.97 10.85 -7.11
C GLU A 96 -16.64 12.02 -7.84
N ILE A 97 -15.93 12.64 -8.79
CA ILE A 97 -16.48 13.70 -9.63
C ILE A 97 -17.61 13.16 -10.52
N ALA A 98 -17.39 12.01 -11.17
CA ALA A 98 -18.37 11.42 -12.08
C ALA A 98 -19.66 10.97 -11.38
N ASN A 99 -19.59 10.54 -10.12
CA ASN A 99 -20.76 10.12 -9.34
C ASN A 99 -21.46 11.26 -8.60
N GLY A 100 -21.08 12.52 -8.84
CA GLY A 100 -21.84 13.69 -8.41
C GLY A 100 -23.21 13.79 -9.10
N ALA A 101 -24.28 14.07 -8.34
CA ALA A 101 -25.64 14.14 -8.87
C ALA A 101 -25.80 15.26 -9.93
N ASN A 102 -26.43 14.93 -11.07
CA ASN A 102 -26.93 15.88 -12.07
C ASN A 102 -25.89 16.87 -12.62
N GLY A 103 -24.65 16.42 -12.86
CA GLY A 103 -23.61 17.27 -13.46
C GLY A 103 -23.10 18.38 -12.55
N LYS A 104 -23.44 18.36 -11.25
CA LYS A 104 -22.84 19.21 -10.21
C LYS A 104 -22.00 18.33 -9.28
N THR A 105 -20.79 18.78 -8.98
CA THR A 105 -19.91 18.10 -8.02
C THR A 105 -20.54 18.13 -6.63
N LYS A 106 -20.84 16.95 -6.06
CA LYS A 106 -21.25 16.84 -4.66
C LYS A 106 -20.03 17.19 -3.78
N PRO A 107 -20.19 17.93 -2.67
CA PRO A 107 -19.11 18.08 -1.70
C PRO A 107 -18.56 16.71 -1.30
N ILE A 108 -17.25 16.55 -1.43
CA ILE A 108 -16.54 15.32 -1.06
C ILE A 108 -15.93 15.59 0.30
N THR A 109 -16.11 14.66 1.22
CA THR A 109 -15.44 14.68 2.53
C THR A 109 -14.78 13.32 2.74
N ALA A 110 -13.46 13.31 2.85
CA ALA A 110 -12.70 12.08 3.04
C ALA A 110 -11.48 12.30 3.95
N ASP A 111 -11.12 11.24 4.67
CA ASP A 111 -9.90 11.17 5.46
C ASP A 111 -8.86 10.37 4.66
N ILE A 112 -7.68 10.96 4.47
CA ILE A 112 -6.56 10.36 3.74
C ILE A 112 -5.55 9.86 4.78
N LEU A 113 -5.40 8.54 4.89
CA LEU A 113 -4.52 7.87 5.81
C LEU A 113 -3.24 7.47 5.06
N MET A 114 -2.20 8.27 5.22
CA MET A 114 -0.90 8.08 4.60
C MET A 114 -0.09 7.04 5.37
N THR A 115 0.41 6.01 4.71
CA THR A 115 1.28 5.01 5.33
C THR A 115 2.68 5.57 5.53
N HIS A 116 3.25 6.18 4.50
CA HIS A 116 4.57 6.81 4.49
C HIS A 116 4.74 7.75 3.28
N THR A 117 5.97 8.15 2.97
CA THR A 117 6.28 9.22 2.01
C THR A 117 6.99 8.78 0.74
N HIS A 118 7.12 7.49 0.48
CA HIS A 118 7.64 7.05 -0.82
C HIS A 118 6.73 7.56 -1.94
N LEU A 119 7.33 7.78 -3.10
CA LEU A 119 6.69 8.48 -4.22
C LEU A 119 5.38 7.81 -4.63
N ASP A 120 5.39 6.50 -4.78
CA ASP A 120 4.27 5.68 -5.23
C ASP A 120 3.07 5.69 -4.27
N HIS A 121 3.22 6.25 -3.07
CA HIS A 121 2.14 6.45 -2.10
C HIS A 121 1.59 7.87 -2.10
N ASN A 122 2.22 8.83 -2.80
CA ASN A 122 1.80 10.24 -2.80
C ASN A 122 1.80 10.93 -4.17
N GLU A 123 2.27 10.27 -5.23
CA GLU A 123 2.49 10.88 -6.54
C GLU A 123 1.22 11.41 -7.21
N ALA A 124 0.02 10.94 -6.83
CA ALA A 124 -1.24 11.48 -7.37
C ALA A 124 -1.68 12.79 -6.74
N ALA A 125 -1.08 13.23 -5.64
CA ALA A 125 -1.48 14.47 -4.94
C ALA A 125 -1.62 15.68 -5.91
N GLY A 126 -0.82 15.71 -6.98
CA GLY A 126 -0.89 16.76 -8.01
C GLY A 126 -1.97 16.64 -9.07
N PHE A 127 -2.72 15.55 -9.08
CA PHE A 127 -3.61 15.18 -10.17
C PHE A 127 -5.01 14.78 -9.69
N ILE A 128 -5.23 14.72 -8.37
CA ILE A 128 -6.55 14.47 -7.77
C ILE A 128 -7.45 15.70 -7.99
N LYS A 129 -8.33 15.64 -9.01
CA LYS A 129 -9.21 16.75 -9.41
C LYS A 129 -9.97 17.39 -8.23
N PRO A 130 -10.58 16.63 -7.29
CA PRO A 130 -11.24 17.21 -6.13
C PRO A 130 -10.38 18.14 -5.26
N TRP A 131 -9.06 17.95 -5.20
CA TRP A 131 -8.17 18.78 -4.37
C TRP A 131 -8.05 20.22 -4.91
N PHE A 132 -8.29 20.40 -6.21
CA PHE A 132 -8.21 21.68 -6.91
C PHE A 132 -9.58 22.39 -7.04
N GLN A 133 -10.64 21.78 -6.53
CA GLN A 133 -12.01 22.30 -6.63
C GLN A 133 -12.53 22.79 -5.27
N LYS A 134 -13.27 23.92 -5.27
CA LYS A 134 -13.89 24.45 -4.06
C LYS A 134 -15.03 23.58 -3.58
N GLY A 135 -15.24 23.53 -2.27
CA GLY A 135 -16.39 22.85 -1.65
C GLY A 135 -16.12 21.40 -1.25
N HIS A 136 -14.91 20.87 -1.48
CA HIS A 136 -14.47 19.60 -0.94
C HIS A 136 -13.65 19.80 0.34
N LYS A 137 -13.65 18.80 1.22
CA LYS A 137 -12.94 18.80 2.50
C LYS A 137 -12.13 17.51 2.66
N PHE A 138 -10.86 17.63 2.98
CA PHE A 138 -9.98 16.50 3.19
C PHE A 138 -9.20 16.65 4.50
N THR A 139 -9.08 15.57 5.26
CA THR A 139 -8.14 15.51 6.38
C THR A 139 -7.08 14.47 6.08
N ILE A 140 -5.81 14.87 6.08
CA ILE A 140 -4.68 13.96 5.88
C ILE A 140 -4.12 13.57 7.25
N LEU A 141 -4.00 12.28 7.50
CA LEU A 141 -3.48 11.70 8.72
C LEU A 141 -2.27 10.84 8.36
N GLY A 142 -1.19 10.95 9.14
CA GLY A 142 0.03 10.20 8.90
C GLY A 142 1.13 10.60 9.87
N ILE A 143 2.33 10.03 9.70
CA ILE A 143 3.51 10.42 10.47
C ILE A 143 3.91 11.87 10.16
N ALA A 144 4.59 12.55 11.10
CA ALA A 144 4.99 13.95 10.93
C ALA A 144 5.71 14.22 9.60
N ASN A 145 6.61 13.33 9.18
CA ASN A 145 7.30 13.44 7.89
C ASN A 145 6.32 13.48 6.70
N ALA A 146 5.26 12.67 6.72
CA ALA A 146 4.25 12.65 5.68
C ALA A 146 3.42 13.93 5.61
N ASN A 147 3.08 14.47 6.78
CA ASN A 147 2.35 15.73 6.83
C ASN A 147 3.23 16.93 6.53
N GLU A 148 4.52 16.91 6.85
CA GLU A 148 5.45 18.00 6.53
C GLU A 148 5.52 18.25 5.03
N THR A 149 5.66 17.20 4.22
CA THR A 149 5.65 17.29 2.74
C THR A 149 4.38 17.97 2.23
N VAL A 150 3.21 17.61 2.79
CA VAL A 150 1.92 18.22 2.44
C VAL A 150 1.84 19.68 2.89
N ARG A 151 2.34 20.00 4.08
CA ARG A 151 2.32 21.39 4.61
C ARG A 151 3.29 22.30 3.85
N GLU A 152 4.45 21.79 3.46
CA GLU A 152 5.40 22.50 2.58
C GLU A 152 4.74 22.84 1.25
N ALA A 153 4.13 21.84 0.63
CA ALA A 153 3.31 22.02 -0.56
C ALA A 153 2.24 23.12 -0.38
N GLN A 154 1.52 23.14 0.74
CA GLN A 154 0.52 24.17 1.02
C GLN A 154 1.10 25.56 1.29
N ARG A 155 2.28 25.66 1.90
CA ARG A 155 2.98 26.94 2.14
C ARG A 155 3.48 27.56 0.86
N ASP A 156 4.12 26.76 0.00
CA ASP A 156 4.58 27.19 -1.32
C ASP A 156 3.44 27.81 -2.14
N TYR A 157 2.23 27.26 -2.01
CA TYR A 157 1.02 27.85 -2.61
C TYR A 157 0.65 29.22 -2.02
N GLN A 158 0.65 29.36 -0.69
CA GLN A 158 0.29 30.63 -0.03
C GLN A 158 1.28 31.73 -0.39
N ASP A 159 2.57 31.40 -0.45
CA ASP A 159 3.64 32.32 -0.79
C ASP A 159 3.66 32.70 -2.27
N ALA A 160 3.29 31.77 -3.16
CA ALA A 160 3.05 32.08 -4.57
C ALA A 160 1.90 33.08 -4.77
N LYS A 161 0.89 33.09 -3.88
CA LYS A 161 -0.23 34.03 -3.91
C LYS A 161 0.09 35.41 -3.34
N SER A 162 0.99 35.51 -2.36
CA SER A 162 1.43 36.77 -1.76
C SER A 162 2.55 37.46 -2.56
N GLY A 163 3.08 36.82 -3.60
CA GLY A 163 4.15 37.38 -4.44
C GLY A 163 5.54 37.36 -3.79
N THR A 164 5.72 36.63 -2.70
CA THR A 164 6.95 36.58 -1.90
C THR A 164 7.57 35.18 -1.88
N ALA A 165 7.55 34.47 -3.00
CA ALA A 165 8.22 33.17 -3.12
C ALA A 165 9.73 33.32 -2.91
N THR A 166 10.16 33.19 -1.66
CA THR A 166 11.55 33.00 -1.26
C THR A 166 11.76 31.50 -1.26
N ILE A 167 12.77 31.01 -1.98
CA ILE A 167 13.13 29.59 -1.97
C ILE A 167 13.50 29.24 -0.53
N VAL A 168 12.60 28.56 0.19
CA VAL A 168 12.84 28.08 1.55
C VAL A 168 13.73 26.84 1.45
N GLN A 169 15.04 27.06 1.41
CA GLN A 169 16.02 26.05 1.82
C GLN A 169 15.90 25.86 3.34
N SER A 170 14.99 25.02 3.82
CA SER A 170 15.11 24.53 5.20
C SER A 170 14.30 23.27 5.40
N LYS A 171 14.99 22.15 5.67
CA LYS A 171 14.60 21.13 6.69
C LYS A 171 15.44 19.85 6.71
N GLY A 172 16.31 19.62 5.72
CA GLY A 172 17.28 18.52 5.80
C GLY A 172 18.23 18.63 7.00
N GLN A 173 18.68 19.85 7.32
CA GLN A 173 19.55 20.10 8.47
C GLN A 173 18.83 20.03 9.83
N GLU A 174 17.58 20.50 9.93
CA GLU A 174 16.82 20.48 11.18
C GLU A 174 16.41 19.06 11.61
N LYS A 175 16.16 18.15 10.65
CA LYS A 175 15.96 16.71 10.94
C LYS A 175 17.24 16.05 11.48
N ILE A 176 18.40 16.44 10.96
CA ILE A 176 19.69 15.99 11.49
C ILE A 176 19.91 16.58 12.90
N GLU A 177 19.54 17.84 13.15
CA GLU A 177 19.58 18.47 14.48
C GLU A 177 18.64 17.79 15.50
N ALA A 178 17.43 17.39 15.08
CA ALA A 178 16.48 16.65 15.90
C ALA A 178 16.99 15.23 16.21
N ILE A 179 17.55 14.52 15.23
CA ILE A 179 18.23 13.23 15.43
C ILE A 179 19.49 13.39 16.31
N ARG A 180 20.25 14.48 16.17
CA ARG A 180 21.40 14.83 17.03
C ARG A 180 20.98 15.01 18.49
N SER A 181 19.80 15.57 18.74
CA SER A 181 19.27 15.81 20.09
C SER A 181 18.75 14.54 20.80
N VAL A 182 18.32 13.53 20.03
CA VAL A 182 17.73 12.28 20.58
C VAL A 182 18.71 11.11 20.53
N ARG A 183 19.60 11.04 19.53
CA ARG A 183 20.52 9.91 19.25
C ARG A 183 21.83 10.40 18.57
N PRO A 184 22.75 11.08 19.29
CA PRO A 184 23.98 11.64 18.71
C PRO A 184 24.91 10.62 18.03
N GLU A 185 24.88 9.35 18.45
CA GLU A 185 25.67 8.28 17.82
C GLU A 185 25.15 7.88 16.42
N LEU A 186 23.85 8.06 16.16
CA LEU A 186 23.22 7.77 14.87
C LEU A 186 23.60 8.82 13.81
N ALA A 187 23.68 10.09 14.22
CA ALA A 187 24.09 11.19 13.34
C ALA A 187 25.56 11.05 12.88
N ALA A 188 26.47 10.69 13.80
CA ALA A 188 27.87 10.46 13.48
C ALA A 188 28.09 9.25 12.54
N ALA A 189 27.29 8.20 12.68
CA ALA A 189 27.32 7.03 11.80
C ALA A 189 26.85 7.37 10.38
N ILE A 190 25.81 8.18 10.23
CA ILE A 190 25.31 8.64 8.92
C ILE A 190 26.37 9.50 8.22
N GLU A 191 27.00 10.43 8.93
CA GLU A 191 28.05 11.30 8.37
C GLU A 191 29.31 10.50 7.94
N ALA A 192 29.68 9.45 8.67
CA ALA A 192 30.77 8.56 8.31
C ALA A 192 30.48 7.73 7.05
N ILE A 193 29.25 7.21 6.93
CA ILE A 193 28.79 6.44 5.76
C ILE A 193 28.77 7.31 4.50
N VAL A 194 28.28 8.55 4.61
CA VAL A 194 28.27 9.51 3.51
C VAL A 194 29.70 9.84 3.07
N ARG A 195 30.61 10.09 4.02
CA ARG A 195 32.04 10.34 3.71
C ARG A 195 32.73 9.16 3.03
N GLU A 196 32.52 7.94 3.51
CA GLU A 196 33.11 6.73 2.91
C GLU A 196 32.59 6.47 1.49
N ALA A 197 31.29 6.67 1.25
CA ALA A 197 30.70 6.51 -0.07
C ALA A 197 31.25 7.53 -1.08
N THR A 198 31.40 8.80 -0.67
CA THR A 198 32.03 9.84 -1.49
C THR A 198 33.51 9.56 -1.75
N ALA A 199 34.26 9.10 -0.75
CA ALA A 199 35.68 8.78 -0.89
C ALA A 199 35.95 7.57 -1.81
N ALA A 200 35.00 6.65 -1.95
CA ALA A 200 35.12 5.45 -2.78
C ALA A 200 34.69 5.65 -4.24
N GLY A 201 34.33 6.88 -4.66
CA GLY A 201 33.83 7.17 -6.01
C GLY A 201 32.53 6.44 -6.35
N ARG A 202 31.84 5.89 -5.34
CA ARG A 202 30.52 5.29 -5.51
C ARG A 202 29.53 6.45 -5.59
N PRO A 203 28.62 6.49 -6.57
CA PRO A 203 27.51 7.42 -6.48
C PRO A 203 26.83 7.16 -5.14
N THR A 204 26.73 8.22 -4.32
CA THR A 204 25.93 8.25 -3.10
C THR A 204 24.48 8.14 -3.55
N SER A 205 24.09 6.89 -3.79
CA SER A 205 22.76 6.34 -3.98
C SER A 205 21.94 6.94 -5.15
N ASN A 206 21.59 6.03 -6.07
CA ASN A 206 20.79 6.30 -7.27
C ASN A 206 19.49 5.50 -7.18
N THR A 207 18.66 5.72 -6.15
CA THR A 207 17.27 5.26 -6.23
C THR A 207 16.42 6.31 -6.95
N VAL A 208 15.38 5.83 -7.65
CA VAL A 208 14.07 6.49 -7.80
C VAL A 208 13.89 7.73 -6.92
N GLU A 209 13.86 7.35 -5.66
CA GLU A 209 13.44 8.09 -4.51
C GLU A 209 14.37 9.23 -4.14
N GLU A 210 15.68 9.06 -4.20
CA GLU A 210 16.64 10.10 -3.84
C GLU A 210 16.74 11.19 -4.90
N VAL A 211 16.58 10.82 -6.18
CA VAL A 211 16.40 11.79 -7.26
C VAL A 211 15.10 12.55 -7.04
N MET A 212 14.04 11.89 -6.58
CA MET A 212 12.75 12.53 -6.32
C MET A 212 12.74 13.40 -5.06
N ILE A 213 13.47 13.03 -4.01
CA ILE A 213 13.75 13.86 -2.83
C ILE A 213 14.56 15.09 -3.27
N ALA A 214 15.62 14.91 -4.07
CA ALA A 214 16.41 16.01 -4.61
C ALA A 214 15.62 16.90 -5.58
N LEU A 215 14.62 16.35 -6.28
CA LEU A 215 13.68 17.12 -7.09
C LEU A 215 12.67 17.85 -6.20
N SER A 216 12.23 17.26 -5.09
CA SER A 216 11.39 17.90 -4.08
C SER A 216 12.09 19.10 -3.43
N ASP A 217 13.33 18.91 -3.01
CA ASP A 217 14.20 19.96 -2.46
C ASP A 217 14.47 21.10 -3.47
N LYS A 218 14.30 20.83 -4.77
CA LYS A 218 14.44 21.80 -5.86
C LYS A 218 13.11 22.37 -6.37
N GLY A 219 11.98 22.02 -5.76
CA GLY A 219 10.66 22.49 -6.20
C GLY A 219 10.20 21.90 -7.54
N LEU A 220 10.67 20.70 -7.90
CA LEU A 220 10.45 19.99 -9.16
C LEU A 220 9.72 18.63 -9.02
N HIS A 221 9.34 18.23 -7.81
CA HIS A 221 8.51 17.03 -7.53
C HIS A 221 7.04 17.21 -8.01
N PRO A 222 6.30 16.14 -8.38
CA PRO A 222 4.88 16.23 -8.76
C PRO A 222 4.00 16.96 -7.75
N ILE A 223 4.27 16.78 -6.45
CA ILE A 223 3.63 17.56 -5.38
C ILE A 223 3.95 19.05 -5.53
N THR A 224 5.20 19.44 -5.76
CA THR A 224 5.55 20.85 -5.98
C THR A 224 4.93 21.42 -7.27
N TRP A 225 4.70 20.62 -8.31
CA TRP A 225 3.92 21.08 -9.47
C TRP A 225 2.43 21.32 -9.13
N ALA A 226 1.81 20.42 -8.35
CA ALA A 226 0.46 20.59 -7.81
C ALA A 226 0.29 21.94 -7.10
N THR A 227 1.30 22.30 -6.33
CA THR A 227 1.27 23.48 -5.45
C THR A 227 1.34 24.78 -6.23
N ARG A 228 1.94 24.75 -7.43
CA ARG A 228 1.90 25.86 -8.38
C ARG A 228 0.50 26.11 -8.96
N GLN A 229 -0.36 25.08 -9.03
CA GLN A 229 -1.76 25.22 -9.47
C GLN A 229 -2.67 25.69 -8.32
N GLY A 230 -2.38 25.21 -7.10
CA GLY A 230 -3.05 25.63 -5.88
C GLY A 230 -4.30 24.84 -5.53
N PHE A 231 -4.44 24.47 -4.25
CA PHE A 231 -5.60 23.71 -3.79
C PHE A 231 -6.86 24.58 -3.72
N GLY A 232 -7.97 24.03 -4.22
CA GLY A 232 -9.31 24.62 -4.10
C GLY A 232 -10.09 24.06 -2.90
N ALA A 233 -9.75 22.85 -2.46
CA ALA A 233 -10.38 22.17 -1.33
C ALA A 233 -9.86 22.68 0.02
N GLU A 234 -10.66 22.46 1.07
CA GLU A 234 -10.23 22.64 2.45
C GLU A 234 -9.43 21.40 2.87
N ILE A 235 -8.12 21.54 3.07
CA ILE A 235 -7.22 20.44 3.46
C ILE A 235 -6.64 20.74 4.85
N GLN A 236 -6.87 19.82 5.78
CA GLN A 236 -6.25 19.80 7.11
C GLN A 236 -5.27 18.63 7.20
N THR A 237 -4.21 18.76 8.00
CA THR A 237 -3.29 17.66 8.32
C THR A 237 -3.31 17.35 9.82
N ILE A 238 -3.12 16.08 10.20
CA ILE A 238 -3.06 15.61 11.59
C ILE A 238 -1.86 14.67 11.73
N ASP A 239 -0.92 15.05 12.59
CA ASP A 239 0.26 14.24 12.93
C ASP A 239 -0.15 13.11 13.88
N LEU A 240 0.02 11.88 13.42
CA LEU A 240 -0.18 10.70 14.23
C LEU A 240 1.07 10.44 15.08
N PRO A 241 0.95 10.38 16.42
CA PRO A 241 2.09 10.11 17.27
C PRO A 241 2.65 8.72 16.99
N LEU A 242 3.98 8.63 16.96
CA LEU A 242 4.71 7.37 16.88
C LEU A 242 4.81 6.77 18.28
N HIS A 243 4.54 5.47 18.39
CA HIS A 243 4.85 4.70 19.60
C HIS A 243 5.89 3.64 19.25
N PRO A 244 7.01 3.57 19.99
CA PRO A 244 8.15 2.72 19.64
C PRO A 244 7.90 1.21 19.83
N GLU A 245 6.74 0.79 20.33
CA GLU A 245 6.39 -0.60 20.59
C GLU A 245 5.03 -0.92 19.98
N GLY A 246 4.91 -2.11 19.35
CA GLY A 246 3.82 -2.59 18.49
C GLY A 246 2.46 -2.80 19.16
N ASP A 247 2.01 -1.76 19.87
CA ASP A 247 0.66 -1.57 20.35
C ASP A 247 -0.19 -0.84 19.31
N ILE A 248 -1.47 -1.20 19.25
CA ILE A 248 -2.45 -0.52 18.40
C ILE A 248 -2.81 0.83 19.02
N LEU A 249 -2.46 1.92 18.33
CA LEU A 249 -2.89 3.25 18.70
C LEU A 249 -4.19 3.59 17.99
N TYR A 250 -5.22 3.97 18.76
CA TYR A 250 -6.50 4.40 18.18
C TYR A 250 -6.54 5.91 18.04
N ILE A 251 -7.05 6.37 16.89
CA ILE A 251 -7.33 7.78 16.60
C ILE A 251 -8.65 8.13 17.30
N LYS A 252 -8.56 8.33 18.62
CA LYS A 252 -9.70 8.58 19.51
C LYS A 252 -10.48 9.84 19.10
N ASP A 253 -11.74 9.88 19.51
CA ASP A 253 -12.68 11.01 19.37
C ASP A 253 -13.11 11.34 17.93
N ARG A 254 -12.30 11.03 16.92
CA ARG A 254 -12.60 11.31 15.51
C ARG A 254 -13.63 10.34 14.91
N TYR A 255 -13.51 9.07 15.24
CA TYR A 255 -14.30 7.99 14.65
C TYR A 255 -15.26 7.35 15.65
N ASP A 256 -14.95 7.40 16.95
CA ASP A 256 -15.70 6.71 18.01
C ASP A 256 -17.18 7.11 18.02
N THR A 257 -17.49 8.40 17.81
CA THR A 257 -18.87 8.90 17.75
C THR A 257 -19.65 8.43 16.52
N ALA A 258 -18.95 7.92 15.50
CA ALA A 258 -19.53 7.34 14.29
C ALA A 258 -19.72 5.81 14.40
N GLY A 259 -19.46 5.21 15.57
CA GLY A 259 -19.70 3.79 15.84
C GLY A 259 -18.63 2.85 15.28
N PHE A 260 -17.49 3.37 14.81
CA PHE A 260 -16.35 2.56 14.37
C PHE A 260 -15.05 3.16 14.89
N ARG A 261 -13.98 2.37 14.91
CA ARG A 261 -12.65 2.80 15.38
C ARG A 261 -11.63 2.69 14.26
N VAL A 262 -10.64 3.57 14.29
CA VAL A 262 -9.46 3.45 13.43
C VAL A 262 -8.23 3.37 14.31
N GLY A 263 -7.54 2.24 14.22
CA GLY A 263 -6.26 1.96 14.84
C GLY A 263 -5.12 2.02 13.83
N TYR A 264 -3.91 2.27 14.31
CA TYR A 264 -2.70 2.22 13.51
C TYR A 264 -1.51 1.70 14.33
N GLN A 265 -0.49 1.21 13.63
CA GLN A 265 0.80 0.83 14.22
C GLN A 265 1.93 1.07 13.22
N MET A 266 3.18 1.03 13.69
CA MET A 266 4.34 1.01 12.80
C MET A 266 4.49 -0.35 12.10
N SER A 267 4.84 -0.30 10.82
CA SER A 267 5.28 -1.42 9.99
C SER A 267 6.81 -1.40 9.85
N ASN A 268 7.36 -2.57 9.51
CA ASN A 268 8.79 -2.76 9.28
C ASN A 268 9.17 -2.36 7.83
N HIS A 269 9.47 -1.08 7.64
CA HIS A 269 9.83 -0.50 6.34
C HIS A 269 10.97 0.52 6.48
N PRO A 270 11.85 0.67 5.49
CA PRO A 270 12.76 1.82 5.40
C PRO A 270 12.02 3.14 5.62
N ASP A 271 12.62 4.05 6.39
CA ASP A 271 12.07 5.38 6.69
C ASP A 271 10.74 5.41 7.49
N GLY A 272 10.25 4.23 7.89
CA GLY A 272 9.03 4.05 8.68
C GLY A 272 7.76 4.03 7.82
N CYS A 273 6.84 3.13 8.17
CA CYS A 273 5.54 2.99 7.53
C CYS A 273 4.47 2.73 8.59
N LEU A 274 3.23 3.11 8.30
CA LEU A 274 2.07 2.81 9.15
C LEU A 274 1.18 1.74 8.52
N SER A 275 0.74 0.78 9.33
CA SER A 275 -0.42 -0.06 9.05
C SER A 275 -1.65 0.53 9.71
N TYR A 276 -2.80 0.43 9.04
CA TYR A 276 -4.09 0.91 9.53
C TYR A 276 -5.11 -0.21 9.67
N ARG A 277 -5.99 -0.08 10.66
CA ARG A 277 -7.05 -1.03 10.98
C ARG A 277 -8.35 -0.28 11.26
N VAL A 278 -9.41 -0.63 10.56
CA VAL A 278 -10.76 -0.07 10.70
C VAL A 278 -11.66 -1.13 11.31
N GLU A 279 -12.27 -0.83 12.45
CA GLU A 279 -13.03 -1.78 13.24
C GLU A 279 -14.47 -1.32 13.42
N THR A 280 -15.40 -2.22 13.12
CA THR A 280 -16.81 -2.12 13.51
C THR A 280 -17.14 -3.23 14.50
N ASP A 281 -18.38 -3.30 14.96
CA ASP A 281 -18.83 -4.41 15.82
C ASP A 281 -18.78 -5.78 15.11
N ALA A 282 -18.93 -5.81 13.78
CA ALA A 282 -19.05 -7.05 13.01
C ALA A 282 -17.80 -7.41 12.21
N SER A 283 -17.03 -6.39 11.79
CA SER A 283 -16.04 -6.53 10.72
C SER A 283 -14.82 -5.66 10.96
N VAL A 284 -13.69 -6.12 10.42
CA VAL A 284 -12.39 -5.45 10.48
C VAL A 284 -11.80 -5.38 9.08
N GLY A 285 -11.52 -4.16 8.61
CA GLY A 285 -10.72 -3.92 7.42
C GLY A 285 -9.31 -3.50 7.84
N ILE A 286 -8.28 -4.14 7.29
CA ILE A 286 -6.88 -3.81 7.60
C ILE A 286 -6.17 -3.45 6.30
N TYR A 287 -5.46 -2.32 6.31
CA TYR A 287 -4.48 -2.00 5.28
C TYR A 287 -3.09 -2.03 5.90
N MET A 288 -2.33 -3.05 5.51
CA MET A 288 -0.91 -3.15 5.80
C MET A 288 -0.19 -2.67 4.55
N GLY A 289 0.26 -1.41 4.59
CA GLY A 289 1.17 -0.87 3.58
C GLY A 289 2.50 -1.62 3.60
N ASP A 290 3.49 -1.02 2.96
CA ASP A 290 4.76 -1.66 2.71
C ASP A 290 5.40 -2.11 4.03
N GLY A 291 5.79 -3.38 4.08
CA GLY A 291 6.39 -3.97 5.28
C GLY A 291 7.03 -5.34 5.06
N GLU A 292 8.09 -5.59 5.83
CA GLU A 292 8.67 -6.92 6.05
C GLU A 292 8.02 -7.61 7.25
N HIS A 293 7.19 -8.63 6.98
CA HIS A 293 6.34 -9.33 7.94
C HIS A 293 7.04 -10.47 8.70
N GLY A 294 8.31 -10.75 8.37
CA GLY A 294 9.19 -11.65 9.10
C GLY A 294 10.07 -10.95 10.13
N PRO A 295 10.85 -11.69 10.95
CA PRO A 295 11.86 -11.05 11.77
C PRO A 295 12.87 -10.48 10.79
N THR A 296 13.31 -9.26 11.04
CA THR A 296 14.35 -8.65 10.23
C THR A 296 15.55 -9.61 10.19
N LEU A 297 15.91 -10.08 8.99
CA LEU A 297 17.32 -10.11 8.69
C LEU A 297 17.72 -8.64 8.69
N LEU A 298 18.17 -8.18 9.86
CA LEU A 298 18.89 -6.94 10.00
C LEU A 298 19.81 -6.81 8.80
N SER A 299 19.72 -5.67 8.10
CA SER A 299 20.58 -5.38 6.95
C SER A 299 22.01 -5.86 7.21
N SER A 300 22.74 -6.28 6.17
CA SER A 300 24.18 -6.56 6.28
C SER A 300 24.99 -5.38 6.84
N ARG A 301 24.39 -4.18 6.84
CA ARG A 301 24.92 -2.95 7.44
C ARG A 301 24.54 -2.73 8.91
N HIS A 302 23.72 -3.60 9.49
CA HIS A 302 23.24 -3.47 10.86
C HIS A 302 24.34 -3.85 11.89
N PRO A 303 24.51 -3.10 13.00
CA PRO A 303 25.64 -3.26 13.92
C PRO A 303 25.80 -4.66 14.54
N LEU A 304 24.70 -5.38 14.76
CA LEU A 304 24.73 -6.74 15.31
C LEU A 304 25.30 -7.76 14.30
N ILE A 305 25.05 -7.57 12.99
CA ILE A 305 25.54 -8.45 11.92
C ILE A 305 27.01 -8.17 11.62
N GLN A 306 27.42 -6.90 11.65
CA GLN A 306 28.82 -6.52 11.56
C GLN A 306 29.65 -7.04 12.75
N LYS A 307 29.03 -7.22 13.92
CA LYS A 307 29.64 -7.86 15.10
C LYS A 307 29.57 -9.39 15.09
N GLY A 308 29.19 -10.00 13.96
CA GLY A 308 29.25 -11.44 13.75
C GLY A 308 28.11 -12.24 14.39
N VAL A 309 27.02 -11.58 14.82
CA VAL A 309 25.82 -12.29 15.28
C VAL A 309 25.24 -13.06 14.09
N LYS A 310 25.23 -14.38 14.18
CA LYS A 310 24.59 -15.23 13.18
C LYS A 310 23.08 -14.98 13.25
N GLN A 311 22.51 -14.51 12.15
CA GLN A 311 21.06 -14.55 11.97
C GLN A 311 20.65 -16.01 11.79
N ASP A 312 19.86 -16.52 12.72
CA ASP A 312 19.12 -17.74 12.45
C ASP A 312 18.15 -17.40 11.31
N ARG A 313 18.29 -18.12 10.18
CA ARG A 313 17.44 -17.98 8.98
C ARG A 313 16.00 -18.48 9.21
N GLN A 314 15.58 -18.53 10.46
CA GLN A 314 14.25 -18.97 10.84
C GLN A 314 13.33 -17.75 10.73
N PRO A 315 12.29 -17.80 9.89
CA PRO A 315 11.32 -16.71 9.76
C PRO A 315 10.41 -16.70 11.00
N LEU A 316 10.92 -16.20 12.13
CA LEU A 316 10.12 -15.84 13.31
C LEU A 316 9.27 -14.60 13.00
N MET A 317 8.06 -14.77 12.49
CA MET A 317 7.14 -13.65 12.19
C MET A 317 7.03 -12.67 13.35
N ASP A 318 6.99 -11.37 13.05
CA ASP A 318 6.89 -10.35 14.10
C ASP A 318 5.56 -10.52 14.86
N PRO A 319 5.60 -10.84 16.17
CA PRO A 319 4.39 -10.98 16.98
C PRO A 319 3.49 -9.73 16.97
N HIS A 320 4.03 -8.55 16.66
CA HIS A 320 3.25 -7.33 16.53
C HIS A 320 2.27 -7.38 15.36
N PHE A 321 2.63 -7.94 14.20
CA PHE A 321 1.68 -8.10 13.09
C PHE A 321 0.53 -9.04 13.47
N ILE A 322 0.84 -10.15 14.16
CA ILE A 322 -0.18 -11.08 14.65
C ILE A 322 -1.12 -10.36 15.63
N LYS A 323 -0.57 -9.64 16.61
CA LYS A 323 -1.36 -8.84 17.57
C LYS A 323 -2.23 -7.80 16.86
N PHE A 324 -1.69 -7.14 15.85
CA PHE A 324 -2.42 -6.14 15.07
C PHE A 324 -3.52 -6.74 14.20
N ILE A 325 -3.33 -7.92 13.62
CA ILE A 325 -4.37 -8.66 12.88
C ILE A 325 -5.46 -9.16 13.83
N MET A 326 -5.09 -9.56 15.04
CA MET A 326 -6.05 -10.04 16.03
C MET A 326 -6.86 -8.88 16.62
N GLY A 327 -6.22 -7.80 17.04
CA GLY A 327 -6.86 -6.75 17.86
C GLY A 327 -7.22 -7.27 19.27
N LYS A 328 -7.88 -6.42 20.07
CA LYS A 328 -8.40 -6.81 21.38
C LYS A 328 -9.84 -7.29 21.24
N ASP A 329 -10.05 -8.60 21.39
CA ASP A 329 -11.39 -9.24 21.48
C ASP A 329 -12.20 -9.32 20.17
N GLU A 330 -11.56 -9.78 19.08
CA GLU A 330 -12.16 -9.73 17.74
C GLU A 330 -12.17 -11.06 16.99
N ALA A 331 -11.98 -12.17 17.69
CA ALA A 331 -11.97 -13.53 17.13
C ALA A 331 -13.16 -13.84 16.21
N LYS A 332 -14.35 -13.32 16.54
CA LYS A 332 -15.59 -13.60 15.81
C LYS A 332 -15.88 -12.65 14.65
N LYS A 333 -15.13 -11.55 14.51
CA LYS A 333 -15.36 -10.57 13.45
C LYS A 333 -14.81 -11.06 12.11
N ARG A 334 -15.54 -10.75 11.03
CA ARG A 334 -15.06 -10.96 9.66
C ARG A 334 -13.87 -10.03 9.42
N LYS A 335 -12.83 -10.52 8.75
CA LYS A 335 -11.62 -9.72 8.51
C LYS A 335 -11.22 -9.77 7.05
N VAL A 336 -10.93 -8.60 6.50
CA VAL A 336 -10.21 -8.44 5.23
C VAL A 336 -8.92 -7.71 5.52
N ILE A 337 -7.81 -8.22 4.98
CA ILE A 337 -6.51 -7.58 5.07
C ILE A 337 -6.01 -7.34 3.65
N ILE A 338 -5.72 -6.09 3.33
CA ILE A 338 -4.95 -5.73 2.14
C ILE A 338 -3.50 -5.63 2.61
N ALA A 339 -2.60 -6.38 1.98
CA ALA A 339 -1.22 -6.48 2.42
C ALA A 339 -0.22 -6.48 1.26
N ASP A 340 0.97 -5.96 1.54
CA ASP A 340 2.15 -6.11 0.68
C ASP A 340 2.41 -7.58 0.31
N ALA A 341 2.64 -7.79 -0.98
CA ALA A 341 2.99 -9.07 -1.56
C ALA A 341 3.96 -8.89 -2.73
N HIS A 342 4.91 -7.97 -2.58
CA HIS A 342 5.80 -7.55 -3.68
C HIS A 342 6.61 -8.73 -4.23
N TRP A 343 7.03 -9.65 -3.35
CA TRP A 343 7.90 -10.77 -3.68
C TRP A 343 7.19 -12.13 -3.57
N THR A 344 7.76 -13.11 -4.26
CA THR A 344 7.53 -14.55 -3.96
C THR A 344 8.56 -15.02 -2.94
N GLN A 345 8.28 -16.13 -2.24
CA GLN A 345 9.25 -16.70 -1.30
C GLN A 345 10.55 -17.10 -2.00
N LYS A 346 10.44 -17.60 -3.23
CA LYS A 346 11.60 -17.97 -4.05
C LYS A 346 12.47 -16.77 -4.36
N GLU A 347 11.89 -15.63 -4.74
CA GLU A 347 12.63 -14.38 -4.95
C GLU A 347 13.30 -13.96 -3.65
N TYR A 348 12.56 -13.95 -2.54
CA TYR A 348 13.09 -13.58 -1.22
C TYR A 348 14.27 -14.47 -0.79
N ASP A 349 14.21 -15.78 -1.04
CA ASP A 349 15.27 -16.72 -0.68
C ASP A 349 16.51 -16.63 -1.59
N THR A 350 16.31 -16.28 -2.87
CA THR A 350 17.37 -16.29 -3.88
C THR A 350 18.01 -14.93 -4.14
N MET A 351 17.37 -13.85 -3.69
CA MET A 351 17.80 -12.47 -3.91
C MET A 351 18.08 -11.75 -2.58
N PRO A 352 19.15 -12.10 -1.84
CA PRO A 352 19.41 -11.55 -0.50
C PRO A 352 19.63 -10.02 -0.47
N TRP A 353 19.80 -9.36 -1.63
CA TRP A 353 19.93 -7.91 -1.72
C TRP A 353 18.61 -7.16 -1.57
N ILE A 354 17.45 -7.83 -1.70
CA ILE A 354 16.13 -7.21 -1.50
C ILE A 354 15.70 -7.19 -0.02
N HIS A 355 16.45 -7.86 0.86
CA HIS A 355 16.18 -7.84 2.29
C HIS A 355 16.49 -6.47 2.88
N GLY A 356 15.61 -5.98 3.74
CA GLY A 356 15.63 -4.63 4.28
C GLY A 356 15.07 -3.58 3.33
N TRP A 357 14.50 -3.95 2.17
CA TRP A 357 13.79 -3.01 1.30
C TRP A 357 12.36 -2.75 1.79
N GLY A 358 11.89 -3.50 2.79
CA GLY A 358 10.58 -3.26 3.38
C GLY A 358 9.42 -3.95 2.68
N HIS A 359 9.67 -5.01 1.90
CA HIS A 359 8.60 -5.78 1.27
C HIS A 359 8.71 -7.27 1.61
N SER A 360 7.57 -7.95 1.66
CA SER A 360 7.49 -9.36 2.05
C SER A 360 7.20 -10.28 0.89
N SER A 361 7.41 -11.58 1.12
CA SER A 361 6.80 -12.56 0.25
C SER A 361 5.30 -12.72 0.53
N ALA A 362 4.53 -12.97 -0.52
CA ALA A 362 3.13 -13.35 -0.41
C ALA A 362 2.93 -14.55 0.54
N GLU A 363 3.81 -15.54 0.47
CA GLU A 363 3.77 -16.75 1.30
C GLU A 363 4.00 -16.46 2.79
N GLN A 364 4.96 -15.59 3.12
CA GLN A 364 5.20 -15.14 4.50
C GLN A 364 3.95 -14.48 5.07
N PHE A 365 3.31 -13.62 4.27
CA PHE A 365 2.11 -12.93 4.73
C PHE A 365 0.93 -13.88 4.93
N LEU A 366 0.67 -14.78 3.98
CA LEU A 366 -0.39 -15.79 4.10
C LEU A 366 -0.17 -16.68 5.33
N PHE A 367 1.07 -17.06 5.61
CA PHE A 367 1.41 -17.81 6.82
C PHE A 367 1.16 -16.99 8.09
N THR A 368 1.51 -15.70 8.10
CA THR A 368 1.25 -14.77 9.21
C THR A 368 -0.24 -14.61 9.49
N ALA A 369 -1.04 -14.40 8.44
CA ALA A 369 -2.48 -14.29 8.54
C ALA A 369 -3.12 -15.60 9.06
N ALA A 370 -2.64 -16.76 8.58
CA ALA A 370 -3.09 -18.06 9.08
C ALA A 370 -2.72 -18.27 10.56
N MET A 371 -1.53 -17.85 10.98
CA MET A 371 -1.15 -17.87 12.40
C MET A 371 -2.03 -16.96 13.24
N ALA A 372 -2.35 -15.76 12.77
CA ALA A 372 -3.24 -14.84 13.48
C ALA A 372 -4.67 -15.39 13.59
N ALA A 373 -5.21 -15.94 12.50
CA ALA A 373 -6.50 -16.63 12.49
C ALA A 373 -6.53 -17.79 13.50
N LYS A 374 -5.49 -18.63 13.51
CA LYS A 374 -5.35 -19.73 14.48
C LYS A 374 -5.34 -19.21 15.92
N HIS A 375 -4.52 -18.20 16.24
CA HIS A 375 -4.43 -17.65 17.60
C HIS A 375 -5.74 -17.01 18.05
N ALA A 376 -6.50 -16.43 17.13
CA ALA A 376 -7.83 -15.92 17.37
C ALA A 376 -8.88 -17.02 17.57
N GLY A 377 -8.55 -18.30 17.34
CA GLY A 377 -9.53 -19.39 17.36
C GLY A 377 -10.52 -19.31 16.20
N ASN A 378 -10.13 -18.71 15.07
CA ASN A 378 -10.96 -18.67 13.88
C ASN A 378 -11.19 -20.08 13.35
N MET A 379 -12.45 -20.44 13.18
CA MET A 379 -12.91 -21.70 12.63
C MET A 379 -12.99 -21.61 11.09
N PRO A 380 -13.12 -22.74 10.36
CA PRO A 380 -13.25 -22.75 8.90
C PRO A 380 -14.34 -21.83 8.33
N ASP A 381 -15.38 -21.53 9.11
CA ASP A 381 -16.49 -20.66 8.69
C ASP A 381 -16.22 -19.17 8.96
N ASN A 382 -15.09 -18.82 9.59
CA ASN A 382 -14.68 -17.43 9.86
C ASN A 382 -13.19 -17.20 9.52
N LYS A 383 -12.80 -17.58 8.30
CA LYS A 383 -11.44 -17.37 7.79
C LYS A 383 -11.13 -15.88 7.62
N ILE A 384 -9.86 -15.51 7.78
CA ILE A 384 -9.39 -14.18 7.41
C ILE A 384 -9.25 -14.12 5.88
N HIS A 385 -9.83 -13.11 5.24
CA HIS A 385 -9.66 -12.89 3.82
C HIS A 385 -8.45 -11.98 3.55
N VAL A 386 -7.49 -12.45 2.75
CA VAL A 386 -6.25 -11.73 2.45
C VAL A 386 -6.25 -11.28 0.99
N VAL A 387 -6.03 -9.99 0.77
CA VAL A 387 -5.92 -9.36 -0.54
C VAL A 387 -4.46 -8.94 -0.72
N LEU A 388 -3.72 -9.75 -1.47
CA LEU A 388 -2.28 -9.56 -1.70
C LEU A 388 -2.07 -8.47 -2.76
N SER A 389 -1.42 -7.38 -2.40
CA SER A 389 -1.26 -6.18 -3.24
C SER A 389 0.19 -5.70 -3.30
N HIS A 390 0.41 -4.44 -3.70
CA HIS A 390 1.74 -3.89 -3.97
C HIS A 390 2.54 -4.75 -4.95
N HIS A 391 1.89 -5.16 -6.05
CA HIS A 391 2.53 -6.07 -7.01
C HIS A 391 3.78 -5.40 -7.60
N ASP A 392 4.89 -6.13 -7.67
CA ASP A 392 6.09 -5.66 -8.38
C ASP A 392 5.71 -5.20 -9.80
N PRO A 393 6.03 -3.96 -10.19
CA PRO A 393 5.81 -3.45 -11.54
C PRO A 393 6.33 -4.39 -12.62
N ASN A 394 7.46 -5.05 -12.41
CA ASN A 394 8.06 -5.87 -13.45
C ASN A 394 7.28 -7.16 -13.73
N LYS A 395 6.37 -7.56 -12.84
CA LYS A 395 5.51 -8.73 -13.01
C LYS A 395 4.30 -8.39 -13.90
N SER A 396 4.30 -8.96 -15.12
CA SER A 396 3.15 -8.92 -16.02
C SER A 396 1.97 -9.69 -15.44
N ASP A 397 0.76 -9.48 -15.96
CA ASP A 397 -0.44 -10.22 -15.55
C ASP A 397 -0.25 -11.74 -15.63
N ARG A 398 0.34 -12.22 -16.72
CA ARG A 398 0.63 -13.63 -16.91
C ARG A 398 1.61 -14.17 -15.86
N THR A 399 2.54 -13.34 -15.41
CA THR A 399 3.47 -13.70 -14.34
C THR A 399 2.74 -13.77 -13.00
N LEU A 400 1.86 -12.80 -12.72
CA LEU A 400 1.03 -12.80 -11.51
C LEU A 400 0.05 -13.98 -11.48
N ASP A 401 -0.53 -14.37 -12.62
CA ASP A 401 -1.38 -15.57 -12.71
C ASP A 401 -0.61 -16.84 -12.36
N LYS A 402 0.63 -16.99 -12.85
CA LYS A 402 1.50 -18.12 -12.48
C LYS A 402 1.84 -18.11 -10.99
N ILE A 403 2.15 -16.94 -10.44
CA ILE A 403 2.39 -16.79 -9.00
C ILE A 403 1.13 -17.19 -8.23
N ALA A 404 -0.06 -16.83 -8.69
CA ALA A 404 -1.30 -17.25 -8.06
C ALA A 404 -1.46 -18.79 -8.07
N GLU A 405 -1.14 -19.46 -9.18
CA GLU A 405 -1.13 -20.93 -9.26
C GLU A 405 -0.14 -21.57 -8.27
N GLU A 406 1.06 -21.00 -8.14
CA GLU A 406 2.07 -21.44 -7.17
C GLU A 406 1.61 -21.23 -5.71
N LEU A 407 0.95 -20.09 -5.43
CA LEU A 407 0.37 -19.79 -4.13
C LEU A 407 -0.80 -20.71 -3.78
N GLU A 408 -1.64 -21.09 -4.75
CA GLU A 408 -2.70 -22.10 -4.55
C GLU A 408 -2.10 -23.42 -4.03
N GLN A 409 -0.98 -23.86 -4.62
CA GLN A 409 -0.25 -25.05 -4.15
C GLN A 409 0.39 -24.84 -2.77
N HIS A 410 1.00 -23.67 -2.53
CA HIS A 410 1.60 -23.35 -1.24
C HIS A 410 0.58 -23.42 -0.11
N VAL A 411 -0.58 -22.78 -0.29
CA VAL A 411 -1.65 -22.72 0.70
C VAL A 411 -2.25 -24.11 0.97
N ALA A 412 -2.39 -24.96 -0.05
CA ALA A 412 -2.91 -26.31 0.09
C ALA A 412 -1.93 -27.29 0.75
N THR A 413 -0.62 -27.07 0.63
CA THR A 413 0.41 -28.02 1.09
C THR A 413 1.10 -27.60 2.39
N LYS A 414 1.28 -26.30 2.63
CA LYS A 414 1.90 -25.80 3.86
C LYS A 414 0.96 -26.00 5.04
N LYS A 415 1.43 -26.71 6.07
CA LYS A 415 0.63 -27.03 7.25
C LYS A 415 0.95 -26.14 8.44
N LEU A 416 -0.11 -25.69 9.12
CA LEU A 416 -0.07 -25.05 10.44
C LEU A 416 -0.93 -25.88 11.41
N ASN A 417 -0.30 -26.46 12.44
CA ASN A 417 -0.95 -27.40 13.37
C ASN A 417 -1.63 -28.58 12.66
N GLY A 418 -1.01 -29.11 11.60
CA GLY A 418 -1.54 -30.26 10.86
C GLY A 418 -2.62 -29.94 9.81
N HIS A 419 -3.15 -28.71 9.80
CA HIS A 419 -4.11 -28.25 8.79
C HIS A 419 -3.41 -27.39 7.71
N PRO A 420 -3.83 -27.46 6.43
CA PRO A 420 -3.35 -26.54 5.40
C PRO A 420 -3.71 -25.08 5.73
N LEU A 421 -3.06 -24.11 5.07
CA LEU A 421 -3.32 -22.69 5.35
C LEU A 421 -4.73 -22.26 4.95
N ASP A 422 -5.32 -22.89 3.92
CA ASP A 422 -6.71 -22.61 3.50
C ASP A 422 -7.75 -22.91 4.59
N HIS A 423 -7.39 -23.66 5.64
CA HIS A 423 -8.24 -23.86 6.80
C HIS A 423 -8.48 -22.55 7.56
N TYR A 424 -7.50 -21.64 7.54
CA TYR A 424 -7.47 -20.42 8.33
C TYR A 424 -7.70 -19.14 7.52
N VAL A 425 -7.31 -19.15 6.24
CA VAL A 425 -7.40 -17.98 5.35
C VAL A 425 -8.09 -18.30 4.04
N THR A 426 -8.75 -17.29 3.47
CA THR A 426 -9.03 -17.22 2.03
C THR A 426 -8.19 -16.08 1.45
N TRP A 427 -7.90 -16.11 0.16
CA TRP A 427 -7.03 -15.08 -0.42
C TRP A 427 -7.33 -14.80 -1.89
N GLU A 428 -6.94 -13.62 -2.35
CA GLU A 428 -6.88 -13.24 -3.76
C GLU A 428 -5.71 -12.27 -4.01
N LEU A 429 -5.20 -12.24 -5.24
CA LEU A 429 -4.33 -11.15 -5.69
C LEU A 429 -5.20 -9.91 -5.98
N ALA A 430 -4.79 -8.76 -5.45
CA ALA A 430 -5.44 -7.47 -5.61
C ALA A 430 -5.52 -7.07 -7.08
N ARG A 431 -6.65 -6.48 -7.48
CA ARG A 431 -6.88 -5.99 -8.85
C ARG A 431 -7.51 -4.61 -8.80
N GLU A 432 -7.10 -3.73 -9.70
CA GLU A 432 -7.77 -2.43 -9.85
C GLU A 432 -9.27 -2.57 -10.11
N GLY A 433 -10.06 -1.75 -9.42
CA GLY A 433 -11.52 -1.76 -9.48
C GLY A 433 -12.19 -2.89 -8.71
N ARG A 434 -11.43 -3.77 -8.05
CA ARG A 434 -11.98 -4.81 -7.16
C ARG A 434 -12.73 -4.15 -6.01
N LYS A 435 -13.98 -4.61 -5.78
CA LYS A 435 -14.86 -4.16 -4.69
C LYS A 435 -15.17 -5.29 -3.72
N ILE A 436 -14.92 -5.10 -2.44
CA ILE A 436 -15.14 -6.11 -1.39
C ILE A 436 -16.10 -5.52 -0.34
N ASN A 437 -17.09 -6.29 0.09
CA ASN A 437 -18.00 -5.88 1.17
C ASN A 437 -17.88 -6.90 2.31
N ILE A 438 -17.68 -6.41 3.54
CA ILE A 438 -17.59 -7.24 4.75
C ILE A 438 -18.34 -6.68 5.93
#